data_AF-A0A935KE68-F1
#
_entry.id   AF-A0A935KE68-F1
#
_cell.length_a   1.000
_cell.length_b   1.000
_cell.length_c   1.000
_cell.angle_alpha   90.00
_cell.angle_beta   90.00
_cell.angle_gamma   90.00
#
_symmetry.space_group_name_H-M   'P 1'
#
loop_
_entity.id
_entity.type
_entity.pdbx_description
1 polymer ?
#
loop_
_entity_poly.entity_id
_entity_poly.type
_entity_poly.pdbx_seq_one_letter_code
_entity_poly.pdbx_strand_id
1 'polypeptide(L)'
;MIPIDNDNNLYSFEMELLVNGLDNLEFLPIGKTTEVNVKSSWNNPSFAGAYLPTSRKVNETGFTAKWTVNYFNRAFPQLWNENAYKIFPSAFGVKLLVPVDEYQKTMRTSKYGLMIIVLTFLSFFMIELFGKKVIHPIQYLLIGLALIIFYSLLLAISEYLSFDLSYLISAFLVILLISFYVISVYKSTRIDNVYFCCTYCILWAYVHYITVTGLFFACW
;
A
#
# COMPACT_ATOMS: atom_id res chain seq x y z
N MET A 1 8.19 -36.18 -27.42
CA MET A 1 7.16 -35.77 -28.40
C MET A 1 5.83 -36.19 -27.80
N ILE A 2 5.00 -35.25 -27.36
CA ILE A 2 3.66 -35.59 -26.86
C ILE A 2 2.86 -36.05 -28.09
N PRO A 3 2.31 -37.27 -28.10
CA PRO A 3 1.50 -37.74 -29.24
C PRO A 3 0.30 -36.81 -29.36
N ILE A 4 0.14 -36.21 -30.55
CA ILE A 4 -1.02 -35.39 -30.87
C ILE A 4 -2.16 -36.38 -31.15
N ASP A 5 -3.06 -36.53 -30.20
CA ASP A 5 -4.31 -37.23 -30.40
C ASP A 5 -5.13 -36.45 -31.46
N ASN A 6 -5.52 -37.12 -32.53
CA ASN A 6 -6.13 -36.50 -33.70
C ASN A 6 -7.66 -36.42 -33.59
N ASP A 7 -8.20 -36.81 -32.44
CA ASP A 7 -9.61 -36.64 -32.12
C ASP A 7 -9.88 -35.19 -31.74
N ASN A 8 -10.77 -34.52 -32.48
CA ASN A 8 -11.26 -33.14 -32.23
C ASN A 8 -12.14 -33.05 -30.97
N ASN A 9 -11.79 -33.75 -29.90
CA ASN A 9 -12.53 -33.74 -28.65
C ASN A 9 -12.32 -32.38 -27.96
N LEU A 10 -13.44 -31.71 -27.65
CA LEU A 10 -13.42 -30.48 -26.86
C LEU A 10 -13.25 -30.84 -25.39
N TYR A 11 -12.10 -30.49 -24.81
CA TYR A 11 -11.83 -30.68 -23.40
C TYR A 11 -12.16 -29.40 -22.63
N SER A 12 -13.27 -29.42 -21.92
CA SER A 12 -13.61 -28.40 -20.93
C SER A 12 -12.99 -28.78 -19.59
N PHE A 13 -12.21 -27.87 -19.01
CA PHE A 13 -11.68 -28.03 -17.65
C PHE A 13 -11.92 -26.75 -16.86
N GLU A 14 -12.10 -26.92 -15.56
CA GLU A 14 -12.21 -25.84 -14.58
C GLU A 14 -11.17 -26.09 -13.50
N MET A 15 -10.47 -25.04 -13.10
CA MET A 15 -9.43 -25.10 -12.08
C MET A 15 -9.58 -23.88 -11.18
N GLU A 16 -9.59 -24.12 -9.87
CA GLU A 16 -9.44 -23.08 -8.87
C GLU A 16 -7.97 -22.98 -8.46
N LEU A 17 -7.38 -21.80 -8.66
CA LEU A 17 -5.97 -21.54 -8.37
C LEU A 17 -5.88 -20.44 -7.31
N LEU A 18 -5.30 -20.76 -6.15
CA LEU A 18 -4.95 -19.77 -5.14
C LEU A 18 -3.58 -19.18 -5.45
N VAL A 19 -3.56 -17.96 -5.98
CA VAL A 19 -2.33 -17.24 -6.34
C VAL A 19 -2.07 -16.14 -5.32
N ASN A 20 -0.90 -16.20 -4.67
CA ASN A 20 -0.40 -15.14 -3.82
C ASN A 20 0.63 -14.32 -4.62
N GLY A 21 0.20 -13.19 -5.19
CA GLY A 21 1.05 -12.30 -5.98
C GLY A 21 0.27 -11.12 -6.54
N LEU A 22 0.89 -9.94 -6.55
CA LEU A 22 0.23 -8.65 -6.81
C LEU A 22 0.81 -7.87 -8.01
N ASP A 23 1.70 -8.46 -8.81
CA ASP A 23 2.40 -7.70 -9.87
C ASP A 23 1.72 -7.85 -11.24
N ASN A 24 1.89 -8.99 -11.92
CA ASN A 24 1.34 -9.23 -13.25
C ASN A 24 0.64 -10.58 -13.39
N LEU A 25 -0.44 -10.60 -14.18
CA LEU A 25 -1.09 -11.80 -14.67
C LEU A 25 -1.04 -11.77 -16.20
N GLU A 26 -0.27 -12.69 -16.78
CA GLU A 26 -0.01 -12.76 -18.21
C GLU A 26 -0.46 -14.08 -18.80
N PHE A 27 -0.94 -14.02 -20.04
CA PHE A 27 -1.45 -15.14 -20.82
C PHE A 27 -0.68 -15.25 -22.14
N LEU A 28 -0.37 -16.48 -22.53
CA LEU A 28 0.31 -16.79 -23.79
C LEU A 28 -0.70 -17.29 -24.83
N PRO A 29 -0.83 -16.65 -26.00
CA PRO A 29 -1.76 -17.05 -27.05
C PRO A 29 -1.23 -18.24 -27.89
N ILE A 30 -1.11 -19.41 -27.27
CA ILE A 30 -0.64 -20.64 -27.94
C ILE A 30 -1.71 -21.32 -28.80
N GLY A 31 -2.99 -21.09 -28.49
CA GLY A 31 -4.12 -21.63 -29.24
C GLY A 31 -4.31 -20.97 -30.61
N LYS A 32 -5.14 -21.60 -31.47
CA LYS A 32 -5.55 -21.01 -32.76
C LYS A 32 -6.34 -19.71 -32.55
N THR A 33 -7.21 -19.72 -31.55
CA THR A 33 -7.92 -18.56 -31.02
C THR A 33 -7.84 -18.63 -29.50
N THR A 34 -7.36 -17.57 -28.88
CA THR A 34 -7.28 -17.45 -27.42
C THR A 34 -8.20 -16.31 -26.99
N GLU A 35 -9.28 -16.67 -26.30
CA GLU A 35 -10.17 -15.72 -25.64
C GLU A 35 -9.90 -15.72 -24.15
N VAL A 36 -9.67 -14.54 -23.58
CA VAL A 36 -9.43 -14.37 -22.15
C VAL A 36 -10.38 -13.30 -21.63
N ASN A 37 -11.09 -13.63 -20.55
CA ASN A 37 -11.94 -12.69 -19.82
C ASN A 37 -11.44 -12.61 -18.39
N VAL A 38 -11.02 -11.43 -17.96
CA VAL A 38 -10.54 -11.19 -16.60
C VAL A 38 -11.49 -10.22 -15.91
N LYS A 39 -11.92 -10.60 -14.71
CA LYS A 39 -12.70 -9.77 -13.80
C LYS A 39 -11.97 -9.70 -12.47
N SER A 40 -11.81 -8.49 -11.93
CA SER A 40 -11.17 -8.27 -10.63
C SER A 40 -11.83 -7.11 -9.90
N SER A 41 -11.77 -7.11 -8.58
CA SER A 41 -12.20 -6.01 -7.71
C SER A 41 -11.17 -4.88 -7.62
N TRP A 42 -10.01 -5.01 -8.27
CA TRP A 42 -8.98 -3.99 -8.27
C TRP A 42 -9.37 -2.76 -9.08
N ASN A 43 -9.15 -1.55 -8.57
CA ASN A 43 -9.59 -0.31 -9.22
C ASN A 43 -8.56 0.28 -10.20
N ASN A 44 -7.29 -0.13 -10.11
CA ASN A 44 -6.18 0.44 -10.90
C ASN A 44 -5.47 -0.62 -11.75
N PRO A 45 -6.10 -1.16 -12.81
CA PRO A 45 -5.42 -2.05 -13.74
C PRO A 45 -4.52 -1.29 -14.72
N SER A 46 -3.39 -1.88 -15.07
CA SER A 46 -2.59 -1.50 -16.23
C SER A 46 -2.58 -2.64 -17.24
N PHE A 47 -2.94 -2.35 -18.48
CA PHE A 47 -2.96 -3.36 -19.55
C PHE A 47 -1.59 -3.35 -20.24
N ALA A 48 -0.90 -4.49 -20.18
CA ALA A 48 0.49 -4.61 -20.63
C ALA A 48 0.71 -5.86 -21.47
N GLY A 49 1.84 -5.89 -22.19
CA GLY A 49 2.23 -6.96 -23.11
C GLY A 49 1.93 -6.63 -24.57
N ALA A 50 1.89 -7.68 -25.40
CA ALA A 50 1.83 -7.54 -26.85
C ALA A 50 0.45 -7.11 -27.40
N TYR A 51 -0.63 -7.33 -26.64
CA TYR A 51 -2.00 -7.07 -27.09
C TYR A 51 -2.81 -6.34 -26.02
N LEU A 52 -3.49 -5.28 -26.44
CA LEU A 52 -4.47 -4.57 -25.60
C LEU A 52 -5.82 -5.30 -25.61
N PRO A 53 -6.63 -5.16 -24.54
CA PRO A 53 -7.95 -5.76 -24.48
C PRO A 53 -8.86 -5.16 -25.56
N THR A 54 -9.62 -6.03 -26.23
CA THR A 54 -10.65 -5.66 -27.22
C THR A 54 -11.78 -4.88 -26.58
N SER A 55 -12.10 -5.16 -25.31
CA SER A 55 -13.07 -4.41 -24.52
C SER A 55 -12.60 -4.31 -23.07
N ARG A 56 -12.73 -3.12 -22.47
CA ARG A 56 -12.39 -2.86 -21.07
C ARG A 56 -13.44 -1.96 -20.41
N LYS A 57 -13.76 -2.25 -19.16
CA LYS A 57 -14.54 -1.38 -18.26
C LYS A 57 -13.78 -1.31 -16.94
N VAL A 58 -13.46 -0.10 -16.49
CA VAL A 58 -12.75 0.17 -15.24
C VAL A 58 -13.63 1.10 -14.42
N ASN A 59 -13.96 0.68 -13.21
CA ASN A 59 -14.78 1.41 -12.24
C ASN A 59 -14.01 1.51 -10.90
N GLU A 60 -14.48 2.35 -9.98
CA GLU A 60 -13.90 2.48 -8.63
C GLU A 60 -13.92 1.17 -7.82
N THR A 61 -14.83 0.24 -8.14
CA THR A 61 -15.01 -1.04 -7.45
C THR A 61 -14.32 -2.22 -8.13
N GLY A 62 -13.70 -2.03 -9.29
CA GLY A 62 -13.07 -3.12 -10.03
C GLY A 62 -12.91 -2.88 -11.53
N PHE A 63 -12.43 -3.91 -12.23
CA PHE A 63 -12.33 -3.91 -13.68
C PHE A 63 -12.78 -5.23 -14.33
N THR A 64 -13.20 -5.12 -15.59
CA THR A 64 -13.43 -6.25 -16.49
C THR A 64 -12.70 -5.97 -17.80
N ALA A 65 -11.95 -6.95 -18.29
CA ALA A 65 -11.21 -6.87 -19.54
C ALA A 65 -11.35 -8.15 -20.35
N LYS A 66 -11.59 -7.99 -21.66
CA LYS A 66 -11.69 -9.08 -22.63
C LYS A 66 -10.62 -8.95 -23.70
N TRP A 67 -9.87 -10.02 -23.94
CA TRP A 67 -8.93 -10.17 -25.05
C TRP A 67 -9.41 -11.25 -26.00
N THR A 68 -9.18 -11.03 -27.29
CA THR A 68 -9.35 -12.03 -28.34
C THR A 68 -8.14 -11.97 -29.25
N VAL A 69 -7.27 -12.99 -29.17
CA VAL A 69 -6.05 -13.09 -29.96
C VAL A 69 -6.18 -14.27 -30.91
N ASN A 70 -6.03 -14.01 -32.20
CA ASN A 70 -6.04 -15.02 -33.26
C ASN A 70 -4.59 -15.36 -33.67
N TYR A 71 -4.34 -16.59 -34.12
CA TYR A 71 -3.03 -17.05 -34.59
C TYR A 71 -2.44 -16.20 -35.74
N PHE A 72 -3.26 -15.43 -36.46
CA PHE A 72 -2.76 -14.49 -37.48
C PHE A 72 -2.07 -13.27 -36.88
N ASN A 73 -2.40 -12.89 -35.65
CA ASN A 73 -1.89 -11.67 -35.03
C ASN A 73 -0.53 -11.87 -34.34
N ARG A 74 -0.05 -13.11 -34.22
CA ARG A 74 1.16 -13.47 -33.47
C ARG A 74 2.37 -13.72 -34.36
N ALA A 75 3.55 -13.47 -33.81
CA ALA A 75 4.82 -13.60 -34.51
C ALA A 75 5.40 -15.04 -34.48
N PHE A 76 4.58 -16.07 -34.31
CA PHE A 76 5.01 -17.48 -34.27
C PHE A 76 3.99 -18.46 -34.88
N PRO A 77 4.45 -19.55 -35.52
CA PRO A 77 3.59 -20.56 -36.14
C PRO A 77 2.90 -21.45 -35.10
N GLN A 78 1.89 -22.23 -35.52
CA GLN A 78 1.20 -23.19 -34.64
C GLN A 78 2.05 -24.42 -34.32
N LEU A 79 2.96 -24.76 -35.24
CA LEU A 79 3.86 -25.89 -35.13
C LEU A 79 5.27 -25.38 -35.40
N TRP A 80 6.20 -25.73 -34.53
CA TRP A 80 7.61 -25.47 -34.71
C TRP A 80 8.41 -26.59 -34.07
N ASN A 81 9.62 -26.79 -34.58
CA ASN A 81 10.58 -27.70 -33.97
C ASN A 81 11.47 -26.93 -32.99
N GLU A 82 11.78 -27.57 -31.86
CA GLU A 82 12.76 -27.11 -30.88
C GLU A 82 12.50 -25.68 -30.34
N ASN A 83 13.56 -24.90 -30.10
CA ASN A 83 13.53 -23.54 -29.57
C ASN A 83 13.56 -22.45 -30.66
N ALA A 84 13.02 -22.75 -31.86
CA ALA A 84 13.10 -21.84 -33.00
C ALA A 84 12.38 -20.49 -32.79
N TYR A 85 11.39 -20.41 -31.88
CA TYR A 85 10.59 -19.21 -31.63
C TYR A 85 10.50 -18.86 -30.14
N LYS A 86 10.64 -17.57 -29.83
CA LYS A 86 10.38 -17.01 -28.50
C LYS A 86 8.90 -16.62 -28.39
N ILE A 87 8.14 -17.37 -27.59
CA ILE A 87 6.69 -17.12 -27.40
C ILE A 87 6.39 -16.07 -26.31
N PHE A 88 7.27 -15.92 -25.33
CA PHE A 88 7.09 -15.00 -24.19
C PHE A 88 6.86 -13.53 -24.58
N PRO A 89 7.52 -12.96 -25.60
CA PRO A 89 7.24 -11.59 -26.03
C PRO A 89 5.82 -11.36 -26.54
N SER A 90 5.09 -12.42 -26.90
CA SER A 90 3.67 -12.35 -27.30
C SER A 90 2.70 -12.49 -26.12
N ALA A 91 3.22 -12.56 -24.89
CA ALA A 91 2.38 -12.55 -23.69
C ALA A 91 1.61 -11.24 -23.59
N PHE A 92 0.39 -11.32 -23.09
CA PHE A 92 -0.47 -10.19 -22.83
C PHE A 92 -1.22 -10.40 -21.53
N GLY A 93 -1.63 -9.32 -20.88
CA GLY A 93 -2.47 -9.46 -19.70
C GLY A 93 -2.63 -8.16 -18.94
N VAL A 94 -2.74 -8.30 -17.63
CA VAL A 94 -2.99 -7.19 -16.72
C VAL A 94 -1.90 -7.13 -15.66
N LYS A 95 -1.37 -5.94 -15.47
CA LYS A 95 -0.50 -5.57 -14.37
C LYS A 95 -1.35 -4.85 -13.32
N LEU A 96 -1.33 -5.32 -12.09
CA LEU A 96 -2.06 -4.69 -11.00
C LEU A 96 -1.15 -3.62 -10.42
N LEU A 97 -1.49 -2.35 -10.63
CA LEU A 97 -0.73 -1.27 -10.02
C LEU A 97 -1.12 -1.18 -8.55
N VAL A 98 -0.13 -1.33 -7.65
CA VAL A 98 -0.30 -1.01 -6.24
C VAL A 98 -0.84 0.41 -6.13
N PRO A 99 -1.89 0.68 -5.33
CA PRO A 99 -2.39 2.03 -5.15
C PRO A 99 -1.25 2.90 -4.62
N VAL A 100 -0.77 3.77 -5.51
CA VAL A 100 0.43 4.58 -5.31
C VAL A 100 0.27 5.49 -4.09
N ASP A 101 -0.93 5.97 -3.84
CA ASP A 101 -1.20 6.99 -2.83
C ASP A 101 -0.92 6.50 -1.42
N GLU A 102 -1.33 5.29 -1.07
CA GLU A 102 -1.23 4.77 0.30
C GLU A 102 0.20 4.41 0.66
N TYR A 103 0.85 3.61 -0.18
CA TYR A 103 2.22 3.15 0.07
C TYR A 103 3.22 4.31 0.02
N GLN A 104 3.07 5.26 -0.91
CA GLN A 104 3.96 6.42 -0.96
C GLN A 104 3.78 7.35 0.24
N LYS A 105 2.55 7.54 0.74
CA LYS A 105 2.31 8.35 1.95
C LYS A 105 2.91 7.69 3.19
N THR A 106 2.79 6.38 3.36
CA THR A 106 3.43 5.64 4.47
C THR A 106 4.96 5.67 4.38
N MET A 107 5.52 5.51 3.18
CA MET A 107 6.97 5.62 2.95
C MET A 107 7.49 7.03 3.28
N ARG A 108 6.76 8.07 2.87
CA ARG A 108 7.08 9.48 3.22
C ARG A 108 7.01 9.71 4.72
N THR A 109 5.97 9.22 5.39
CA THR A 109 5.82 9.34 6.85
C THR A 109 6.99 8.71 7.60
N SER A 110 7.44 7.53 7.17
CA SER A 110 8.56 6.83 7.78
C SER A 110 9.88 7.57 7.55
N LYS A 111 10.11 8.10 6.33
CA LYS A 111 11.27 8.98 6.05
C LYS A 111 11.27 10.23 6.94
N TYR A 112 10.11 10.81 7.19
CA TYR A 112 9.96 11.96 8.09
C TYR A 112 9.90 11.58 9.56
N GLY A 113 10.10 10.31 9.90
CA GLY A 113 9.88 9.83 11.26
C GLY A 113 10.84 10.41 12.29
N LEU A 114 12.07 10.75 11.88
CA LEU A 114 13.05 11.42 12.72
C LEU A 114 12.58 12.82 13.14
N MET A 115 11.92 13.57 12.25
CA MET A 115 11.39 14.89 12.57
C MET A 115 10.34 14.82 13.69
N ILE A 116 9.47 13.81 13.63
CA ILE A 116 8.42 13.57 14.64
C ILE A 116 9.06 13.24 16.00
N ILE A 117 10.11 12.42 16.01
CA ILE A 117 10.86 12.09 17.23
C ILE A 117 11.47 13.35 17.85
N VAL A 118 12.17 14.18 17.06
CA VAL A 118 12.79 15.41 17.55
C VAL A 118 11.75 16.40 18.08
N LEU A 119 10.64 16.59 17.35
CA LEU A 119 9.62 17.57 17.72
C LEU A 119 8.83 17.16 18.98
N THR A 120 8.59 15.86 19.17
CA THR A 120 7.93 15.35 20.39
C THR A 120 8.84 15.45 21.61
N PHE A 121 10.13 15.13 21.47
CA PHE A 121 11.11 15.36 22.54
C PHE A 121 11.25 16.85 22.88
N LEU A 122 11.29 17.73 21.87
CA LEU A 122 11.35 19.17 22.09
C LEU A 122 10.11 19.71 22.81
N SER A 123 8.92 19.18 22.50
CA SER A 123 7.68 19.54 23.20
C SER A 123 7.74 19.18 24.69
N PHE A 124 8.17 17.96 25.03
CA PHE A 124 8.39 17.55 26.42
C PHE A 124 9.47 18.38 27.13
N PHE A 125 10.56 18.70 26.43
CA PHE A 125 11.61 19.56 26.95
C PHE A 125 11.10 20.98 27.26
N MET A 126 10.23 21.54 26.42
CA MET A 126 9.60 22.83 26.70
C MET A 126 8.69 22.76 27.94
N ILE A 127 7.92 21.69 28.09
CA ILE A 127 7.08 21.49 29.28
C ILE A 127 7.93 21.36 30.55
N GLU A 128 9.08 20.67 30.48
CA GLU A 128 10.04 20.57 31.58
C GLU A 128 10.58 21.96 31.98
N LEU A 129 10.96 22.78 30.99
CA LEU A 129 11.50 24.13 31.20
C LEU A 129 10.50 25.04 31.94
N PHE A 130 9.21 24.99 31.59
CA PHE A 130 8.18 25.80 32.23
C PHE A 130 7.60 25.18 33.52
N GLY A 131 7.56 23.85 33.59
CA GLY A 131 6.91 23.10 34.67
C GLY A 131 7.73 22.93 35.95
N LYS A 132 9.03 23.27 35.94
CA LYS A 132 9.97 23.13 37.08
C LYS A 132 10.02 21.72 37.72
N LYS A 133 9.56 20.68 37.01
CA LYS A 133 9.59 19.28 37.45
C LYS A 133 10.61 18.54 36.61
N VAL A 134 11.59 17.92 37.26
CA VAL A 134 12.63 17.11 36.60
C VAL A 134 12.01 15.81 36.09
N ILE A 135 12.14 15.55 34.79
CA ILE A 135 11.62 14.35 34.14
C ILE A 135 12.71 13.26 34.20
N HIS A 136 12.39 12.08 34.72
CA HIS A 136 13.38 11.00 34.78
C HIS A 136 13.65 10.43 33.37
N PRO A 137 14.90 10.05 33.03
CA PRO A 137 15.26 9.53 31.70
C PRO A 137 14.41 8.36 31.20
N ILE A 138 13.89 7.54 32.12
CA ILE A 138 13.01 6.40 31.79
C ILE A 138 11.72 6.83 31.08
N GLN A 139 11.26 8.06 31.32
CA GLN A 139 10.01 8.59 30.75
C GLN A 139 10.20 8.93 29.27
N TYR A 140 11.37 9.48 28.93
CA TYR A 140 11.78 9.72 27.54
C TYR A 140 11.90 8.42 26.74
N LEU A 141 12.38 7.34 27.36
CA LEU A 141 12.41 6.01 26.74
C LEU A 141 10.99 5.51 26.43
N LEU A 142 10.05 5.67 27.35
CA LEU A 142 8.66 5.26 27.15
C LEU A 142 7.99 6.03 26.01
N ILE A 143 8.25 7.33 25.89
CA ILE A 143 7.75 8.16 24.78
C ILE A 143 8.33 7.66 23.45
N GLY A 144 9.63 7.37 23.40
CA GLY A 144 10.26 6.77 22.23
C GLY A 144 9.62 5.45 21.81
N LEU A 145 9.28 4.60 22.79
CA LEU A 145 8.57 3.34 22.54
C LEU A 145 7.15 3.58 22.00
N ALA A 146 6.43 4.58 22.53
CA ALA A 146 5.12 4.97 22.02
C ALA A 146 5.17 5.45 20.56
N LEU A 147 6.24 6.15 20.16
CA LEU A 147 6.46 6.56 18.77
C LEU A 147 6.71 5.36 17.85
N ILE A 148 7.45 4.34 18.30
CA ILE A 148 7.64 3.09 17.54
C ILE A 148 6.28 2.39 17.33
N ILE A 149 5.45 2.33 18.38
CA ILE A 149 4.08 1.77 18.29
C ILE A 149 3.26 2.55 17.27
N PHE A 150 3.35 3.88 17.24
CA PHE A 150 2.65 4.68 16.23
C PHE A 150 2.98 4.24 14.80
N TYR A 151 4.26 4.10 14.44
CA TYR A 151 4.63 3.69 13.08
C TYR A 151 4.19 2.26 12.75
N SER A 152 4.32 1.35 13.72
CA SER A 152 3.85 -0.03 13.54
C SER A 152 2.35 -0.07 13.29
N LEU A 153 1.58 0.76 14.00
CA LEU A 153 0.14 0.82 13.89
C LEU A 153 -0.31 1.51 12.60
N LEU A 154 0.34 2.60 12.22
CA LEU A 154 0.08 3.30 10.96
C LEU A 154 0.28 2.36 9.77
N LEU A 155 1.39 1.62 9.74
CA LEU A 155 1.70 0.68 8.67
C LEU A 155 0.64 -0.42 8.58
N ALA A 156 0.32 -1.07 9.70
CA ALA A 156 -0.65 -2.17 9.74
C ALA A 156 -2.07 -1.72 9.35
N ILE A 157 -2.51 -0.54 9.80
CA ILE A 157 -3.87 -0.05 9.50
C ILE A 157 -3.95 0.47 8.05
N SER A 158 -2.87 1.07 7.52
CA SER A 158 -2.82 1.56 6.13
C SER A 158 -2.93 0.48 5.06
N GLU A 159 -2.74 -0.79 5.43
CA GLU A 159 -2.96 -1.91 4.51
C GLU A 159 -4.45 -2.17 4.24
N TYR A 160 -5.32 -1.81 5.18
CA TYR A 160 -6.76 -2.07 5.11
C TYR A 160 -7.62 -0.82 4.90
N LEU A 161 -7.13 0.35 5.35
CA LEU A 161 -7.86 1.62 5.34
C LEU A 161 -7.04 2.70 4.60
N SER A 162 -7.73 3.76 4.17
CA SER A 162 -7.05 4.92 3.58
C SER A 162 -6.08 5.59 4.56
N PHE A 163 -5.09 6.29 4.04
CA PHE A 163 -3.99 6.87 4.81
C PHE A 163 -4.49 7.81 5.88
N ASP A 164 -5.46 8.65 5.53
CA ASP A 164 -5.96 9.71 6.41
C ASP A 164 -6.68 9.10 7.63
N LEU A 165 -7.49 8.06 7.41
CA LEU A 165 -8.16 7.34 8.50
C LEU A 165 -7.14 6.57 9.35
N SER A 166 -6.19 5.89 8.70
CA SER A 166 -5.14 5.12 9.38
C SER A 166 -4.27 6.00 10.28
N TYR A 167 -3.92 7.19 9.79
CA TYR A 167 -3.17 8.19 10.54
C TYR A 167 -3.96 8.71 11.73
N LEU A 168 -5.23 9.10 11.54
CA LEU A 168 -6.08 9.63 12.61
C LEU A 168 -6.28 8.62 13.73
N ILE A 169 -6.57 7.35 13.39
CA ILE A 169 -6.76 6.28 14.37
C ILE A 169 -5.47 6.04 15.16
N SER A 170 -4.34 5.93 14.45
CA SER A 170 -3.03 5.66 15.07
C SER A 170 -2.57 6.82 15.96
N ALA A 171 -2.72 8.06 15.48
CA ALA A 171 -2.41 9.27 16.23
C ALA A 171 -3.27 9.39 17.48
N PHE A 172 -4.59 9.15 17.36
CA PHE A 172 -5.52 9.19 18.48
C PHE A 172 -5.13 8.18 19.57
N LEU A 173 -4.80 6.93 19.20
CA LEU A 173 -4.39 5.90 20.15
C LEU A 173 -3.07 6.24 20.87
N VAL A 174 -2.10 6.83 20.17
CA VAL A 174 -0.82 7.23 20.78
C VAL A 174 -0.97 8.47 21.66
N ILE A 175 -1.75 9.47 21.23
CA ILE A 175 -2.08 10.63 22.07
C ILE A 175 -2.80 10.17 23.34
N LEU A 176 -3.74 9.23 23.23
CA LEU A 176 -4.45 8.64 24.37
C LEU A 176 -3.47 7.91 25.31
N LEU A 177 -2.59 7.08 24.77
CA LEU A 177 -1.56 6.37 25.55
C LEU A 177 -0.66 7.32 26.32
N ILE A 178 -0.12 8.35 25.64
CA ILE A 178 0.78 9.33 26.25
C ILE A 178 0.02 10.20 27.27
N SER A 179 -1.20 10.63 26.96
CA SER A 179 -2.02 11.43 27.87
C SER A 179 -2.36 10.66 29.14
N PHE A 180 -2.75 9.39 29.01
CA PHE A 180 -3.04 8.52 30.15
C PHE A 180 -1.79 8.30 31.02
N TYR A 181 -0.62 8.16 30.39
CA TYR A 181 0.65 8.07 31.09
C TYR A 181 0.96 9.34 31.91
N VAL A 182 0.82 10.52 31.31
CA VAL A 182 1.05 11.81 31.99
C VAL A 182 0.11 11.98 33.18
N ILE A 183 -1.18 11.64 33.02
CA ILE A 183 -2.17 11.69 34.11
C ILE A 183 -1.75 10.79 35.29
N SER A 184 -1.37 9.54 34.99
CA SER A 184 -1.02 8.54 36.00
C SER A 184 0.23 8.93 36.81
N VAL A 185 1.25 9.46 36.13
CA VAL A 185 2.53 9.81 36.75
C VAL A 185 2.47 11.12 37.52
N TYR A 186 1.89 12.17 36.96
CA TYR A 186 2.00 13.51 37.55
C TYR A 186 0.92 13.81 38.58
N LYS A 187 -0.12 12.98 38.74
CA LYS A 187 -1.33 13.28 39.53
C LYS A 187 -1.78 14.75 39.32
N SER A 188 -1.68 15.25 38.08
CA SER A 188 -1.84 16.67 37.76
C SER A 188 -3.31 17.07 37.79
N THR A 189 -3.55 18.35 38.08
CA THR A 189 -4.88 18.96 37.98
C THR A 189 -5.40 18.89 36.55
N ARG A 190 -6.72 18.84 36.39
CA ARG A 190 -7.43 18.66 35.11
C ARG A 190 -6.97 19.64 34.01
N ILE A 191 -6.44 20.81 34.40
CA ILE A 191 -6.06 21.89 33.49
C ILE A 191 -4.73 21.58 32.76
N ASP A 192 -3.72 21.07 33.46
CA ASP A 192 -2.41 20.78 32.84
C ASP A 192 -2.52 19.69 31.76
N ASN A 193 -3.36 18.69 32.00
CA ASN A 193 -3.61 17.60 31.06
C ASN A 193 -4.31 18.09 29.78
N VAL A 194 -5.17 19.10 29.88
CA VAL A 194 -5.86 19.68 28.71
C VAL A 194 -4.87 20.47 27.86
N TYR A 195 -4.01 21.29 28.46
CA TYR A 195 -2.95 22.00 27.72
C TYR A 195 -1.99 21.03 27.03
N PHE A 196 -1.60 19.95 27.72
CA PHE A 196 -0.76 18.91 27.14
C PHE A 196 -1.42 18.21 25.95
N CYS A 197 -2.68 17.81 26.08
CA CYS A 197 -3.41 17.16 24.99
C CYS A 197 -3.60 18.11 23.78
N CYS A 198 -3.94 19.37 24.02
CA CYS A 198 -4.09 20.37 22.95
C CYS A 198 -2.80 20.61 22.17
N THR A 199 -1.66 20.77 22.85
CA THR A 199 -0.36 20.97 22.19
C THR A 199 0.02 19.75 21.35
N TYR A 200 -0.24 18.54 21.84
CA TYR A 200 -0.04 17.31 21.07
C TYR A 200 -0.96 17.21 19.86
N CYS A 201 -2.26 17.50 20.00
CA CYS A 201 -3.18 17.50 18.87
C CYS A 201 -2.73 18.46 17.76
N ILE A 202 -2.24 19.65 18.11
CA ILE A 202 -1.74 20.63 17.13
C ILE A 202 -0.48 20.10 16.41
N LEU A 203 0.47 19.52 17.17
CA LEU A 203 1.70 18.97 16.63
C LEU A 203 1.41 17.84 15.64
N TRP A 204 0.51 16.92 16.01
CA TRP A 204 0.14 15.79 15.17
C TRP A 204 -0.72 16.20 13.96
N ALA A 205 -1.57 17.21 14.09
CA ALA A 205 -2.27 17.80 12.94
C ALA A 205 -1.28 18.45 11.94
N TYR A 206 -0.24 19.12 12.44
CA TYR A 206 0.82 19.69 11.61
C TYR A 206 1.62 18.61 10.88
N VAL A 207 1.95 17.50 11.55
CA VAL A 207 2.61 16.34 10.95
C VAL A 207 1.75 15.71 9.85
N HIS A 208 0.45 15.54 10.08
CA HIS A 208 -0.50 15.07 9.07
C HIS A 208 -0.49 15.98 7.84
N TYR A 209 -0.58 17.29 8.06
CA TYR A 209 -0.56 18.29 6.99
C TYR A 209 0.70 18.19 6.13
N ILE A 210 1.89 18.12 6.74
CA ILE A 210 3.16 17.97 6.01
C ILE A 210 3.17 16.71 5.16
N THR A 211 2.66 15.61 5.71
CA THR A 211 2.70 14.31 5.05
C THR A 211 1.77 14.27 3.83
N VAL A 212 0.59 14.87 3.95
CA VAL A 212 -0.39 14.98 2.85
C VAL A 212 0.07 15.95 1.76
N THR A 213 0.60 17.11 2.15
CA THR A 213 1.02 18.15 1.21
C THR A 213 2.36 17.86 0.54
N GLY A 214 3.19 16.99 1.14
CA GLY A 214 4.55 16.71 0.65
C GLY A 214 5.47 17.94 0.64
N LEU A 215 5.09 19.00 1.36
CA LEU A 215 5.59 20.35 1.12
C LEU A 215 7.06 20.58 1.51
N PHE A 216 7.70 19.65 2.21
CA PHE A 216 9.02 19.91 2.81
C PHE A 216 10.20 19.63 1.87
N PHE A 217 10.12 18.68 0.93
CA PHE A 217 11.25 18.34 0.05
C PHE A 217 10.79 17.73 -1.29
N ALA A 218 10.05 18.49 -2.10
CA ALA A 218 9.89 18.18 -3.53
C ALA A 218 11.16 18.50 -4.37
N CYS A 219 12.28 18.84 -3.72
CA CYS A 219 13.50 19.35 -4.38
C CYS A 219 14.78 18.54 -4.12
N TRP A 220 14.69 17.34 -3.53
CA TRP A 220 15.83 16.41 -3.42
C TRP A 220 15.40 14.96 -3.66
#